data_AF-A0A1J3FPY9-F1
#
_entry.id   AF-A0A1J3FPY9-F1
#
_cell.length_a   1.000
_cell.length_b   1.000
_cell.length_c   1.000
_cell.angle_alpha   90.00
_cell.angle_beta   90.00
_cell.angle_gamma   90.00
#
_symmetry.space_group_name_H-M   'P 1'
#
loop_
_entity.id
_entity.type
_entity.pdbx_description
1 polymer ?
#
loop_
_entity_poly.entity_id
_entity_poly.type
_entity_poly.pdbx_seq_one_letter_code
_entity_poly.pdbx_strand_id
1 'polypeptide(L)'
;TKISSLPEKKNQKGARQILLRDCNSARSHKMSTMKFCRECNNILYPKEDKEQKILLYACRNCDHQEAADNNCVYRNEVHHSVSERTQILTDVAS
;
A
#
# COMPACT_ATOMS: atom_id res chain seq x y z
N THR A 1 -61.51 14.43 -18.71
CA THR A 1 -60.25 15.06 -18.29
C THR A 1 -59.15 14.02 -18.29
N LYS A 2 -58.28 14.03 -19.30
CA LYS A 2 -57.14 13.09 -19.42
C LYS A 2 -56.18 13.35 -18.26
N ILE A 3 -55.99 12.39 -17.37
CA ILE A 3 -54.88 12.36 -16.43
C ILE A 3 -53.74 11.66 -17.18
N SER A 4 -52.92 12.44 -17.87
CA SER A 4 -51.65 11.98 -18.41
C SER A 4 -50.62 11.94 -17.29
N SER A 5 -50.05 10.75 -17.11
CA SER A 5 -48.90 10.39 -16.29
C SER A 5 -47.79 11.44 -16.26
N LEU A 6 -47.37 11.82 -15.05
CA LEU A 6 -46.16 12.62 -14.77
C LEU A 6 -44.90 11.74 -14.90
N PRO A 7 -43.82 12.22 -15.53
CA PRO A 7 -42.59 11.45 -15.67
C PRO A 7 -41.74 11.48 -14.39
N GLU A 8 -41.22 10.31 -14.03
CA GLU A 8 -40.22 10.10 -12.96
C GLU A 8 -38.95 10.93 -13.23
N LYS A 9 -38.62 11.82 -12.28
CA LYS A 9 -37.41 12.63 -12.33
C LYS A 9 -36.19 11.74 -12.07
N LYS A 10 -35.45 11.42 -13.13
CA LYS A 10 -34.14 10.74 -13.05
C LYS A 10 -33.18 11.63 -12.26
N ASN A 11 -32.82 11.17 -11.05
CA ASN A 11 -31.80 11.79 -10.22
C ASN A 11 -30.45 11.68 -10.94
N GLN A 12 -30.02 12.78 -11.56
CA GLN A 12 -28.68 12.93 -12.11
C GLN A 12 -27.69 12.87 -10.95
N LYS A 13 -27.12 11.68 -10.71
CA LYS A 13 -25.92 11.54 -9.90
C LYS A 13 -24.80 12.31 -10.61
N GLY A 14 -24.53 13.51 -10.12
CA GLY A 14 -23.31 14.24 -10.42
C GLY A 14 -22.11 13.45 -9.89
N ALA A 15 -21.70 12.42 -10.62
CA ALA A 15 -20.39 11.84 -10.46
C ALA A 15 -19.39 12.90 -10.94
N ARG A 16 -18.82 13.65 -9.99
CA ARG A 16 -17.55 14.32 -10.24
C ARG A 16 -16.57 13.21 -10.58
N GLN A 17 -16.37 12.99 -11.87
CA GLN A 17 -15.31 12.17 -12.43
C GLN A 17 -14.00 12.82 -12.00
N ILE A 18 -13.53 12.53 -10.78
CA ILE A 18 -12.11 12.65 -10.49
C ILE A 18 -11.48 11.65 -11.45
N LEU A 19 -10.74 12.17 -12.43
CA LEU A 19 -9.88 11.37 -13.28
C LEU A 19 -8.85 10.67 -12.38
N LEU A 20 -9.23 9.53 -11.80
CA LEU A 20 -8.28 8.54 -11.37
C LEU A 20 -7.63 8.09 -12.67
N ARG A 21 -6.45 8.65 -12.96
CA ARG A 21 -5.55 8.07 -13.95
C ARG A 21 -5.35 6.63 -13.50
N ASP A 22 -5.96 5.70 -14.24
CA ASP A 22 -5.58 4.30 -14.20
C ASP A 22 -4.13 4.21 -14.65
N CYS A 23 -3.20 4.39 -13.70
CA CYS A 23 -1.80 4.12 -13.92
C CYS A 23 -1.65 2.60 -13.82
N ASN A 24 -2.18 1.91 -14.84
CA ASN A 24 -1.86 0.53 -15.14
C ASN A 24 -0.42 0.46 -15.68
N SER A 25 0.53 0.99 -14.89
CA SER A 25 1.94 1.00 -15.20
C SER A 25 2.54 -0.23 -14.54
N ALA A 26 2.86 -1.20 -15.39
CA ALA A 26 3.66 -2.38 -15.15
C ALA A 26 5.06 -2.05 -14.60
N ARG A 27 5.13 -1.46 -13.41
CA ARG A 27 6.35 -1.42 -12.61
C ARG A 27 6.36 -2.71 -11.81
N SER A 28 7.40 -3.52 -11.98
CA SER A 28 7.72 -4.59 -11.03
C SER A 28 7.88 -3.92 -9.66
N HIS A 29 6.82 -3.93 -8.86
CA HIS A 29 6.74 -3.23 -7.59
C HIS A 29 7.52 -4.05 -6.56
N LYS A 30 8.85 -3.82 -6.49
CA LYS A 30 9.69 -4.39 -5.43
C LYS A 30 9.27 -3.73 -4.11
N MET A 31 8.37 -4.40 -3.40
CA MET A 31 7.96 -4.02 -2.05
C MET A 31 9.19 -3.90 -1.15
N SER A 32 9.23 -2.85 -0.35
CA SER A 32 10.25 -2.70 0.69
C SER A 32 10.02 -3.80 1.72
N THR A 33 10.91 -4.77 1.78
CA THR A 33 10.87 -5.85 2.78
C THR A 33 11.43 -5.32 4.10
N MET A 34 10.79 -5.66 5.23
CA MET A 34 11.30 -5.28 6.54
C MET A 34 12.64 -5.98 6.81
N LYS A 35 13.66 -5.20 7.14
CA LYS A 35 15.01 -5.69 7.44
C LYS A 35 15.20 -5.88 8.95
N PHE A 36 15.90 -6.94 9.33
CA PHE A 36 16.20 -7.28 10.72
C PHE A 36 17.71 -7.27 10.95
N CYS A 37 18.12 -6.80 12.12
CA CYS A 37 19.51 -6.77 12.54
C CYS A 37 20.05 -8.20 12.71
N ARG A 38 21.24 -8.47 12.17
CA ARG A 38 21.87 -9.80 12.28
C ARG A 38 22.39 -10.12 13.68
N GLU A 39 22.62 -9.10 14.51
CA GLU A 39 23.21 -9.27 15.85
C GLU A 39 22.16 -9.50 16.93
N CYS A 40 21.09 -8.69 16.94
CA CYS A 40 20.08 -8.71 18.00
C CYS A 40 18.65 -9.02 17.51
N ASN A 41 18.49 -9.35 16.22
CA ASN A 41 17.20 -9.68 15.60
C ASN A 41 16.09 -8.63 15.80
N ASN A 42 16.46 -7.37 16.05
CA ASN A 42 15.54 -6.24 16.11
C ASN A 42 15.35 -5.61 14.73
N ILE A 43 14.20 -4.96 14.52
CA ILE A 43 13.90 -4.26 13.27
C ILE A 43 14.90 -3.13 13.03
N LEU A 44 15.43 -3.04 11.81
CA LEU A 44 16.28 -1.91 11.40
C LEU A 44 15.43 -0.72 10.96
N TYR A 45 15.84 0.47 11.38
CA TYR A 45 15.16 1.72 11.08
C TYR A 45 15.90 2.51 10.00
N PRO A 46 15.17 3.17 9.08
CA PRO A 46 15.78 4.06 8.10
C PRO A 46 16.53 5.22 8.76
N LYS A 47 17.77 5.47 8.31
CA LYS A 47 18.66 6.54 8.77
C LYS A 47 19.37 7.14 7.55
N GLU A 48 19.42 8.46 7.47
CA GLU A 48 20.16 9.16 6.40
C GLU A 48 21.63 9.34 6.78
N ASP A 49 22.55 8.99 5.88
CA ASP A 49 23.93 9.48 5.90
C ASP A 49 24.01 10.78 5.09
N LYS A 50 24.25 11.90 5.77
CA LYS A 50 24.22 13.24 5.16
C LYS A 50 25.45 13.54 4.29
N GLU A 51 26.58 12.89 4.58
CA GLU A 51 27.84 13.14 3.87
C GLU A 51 27.81 12.43 2.52
N GLN A 52 27.40 11.16 2.53
CA GLN A 52 27.32 10.34 1.32
C GLN A 52 25.96 10.46 0.60
N LYS A 53 24.95 11.05 1.25
CA LYS A 53 23.57 11.18 0.76
C LYS A 53 22.95 9.82 0.41
N ILE A 54 23.21 8.83 1.24
CA ILE A 54 22.68 7.47 1.10
C ILE A 54 21.70 7.13 2.21
N LEU A 55 20.76 6.24 1.92
CA LEU A 55 19.85 5.67 2.90
C LEU A 55 20.53 4.45 3.55
N LEU A 56 20.59 4.46 4.88
CA LEU A 56 21.04 3.35 5.70
C LEU A 56 19.86 2.77 6.49
N TYR A 57 19.97 1.52 6.88
CA TYR A 57 19.12 0.85 7.86
C TYR A 57 19.96 0.58 9.11
N ALA A 58 19.61 1.20 10.24
CA ALA A 58 20.36 1.14 11.48
C ALA A 58 19.53 0.54 12.62
N CYS A 59 20.17 -0.24 13.48
CA CYS A 59 19.53 -0.75 14.68
C CYS A 59 19.49 0.34 15.78
N ARG A 60 18.53 0.24 16.71
CA ARG A 60 18.46 1.12 17.90
C ARG A 60 19.19 0.54 19.12
N ASN A 61 19.36 -0.77 19.16
CA ASN A 61 19.89 -1.49 20.32
C ASN A 61 21.37 -1.86 20.19
N CYS A 62 21.97 -1.66 19.01
CA CYS A 62 23.38 -1.92 18.71
C CYS A 62 23.86 -1.00 17.58
N ASP A 63 25.16 -1.02 17.29
CA ASP A 63 25.81 -0.18 16.28
C ASP A 63 25.70 -0.72 14.84
N HIS A 64 24.89 -1.77 14.63
CA HIS A 64 24.67 -2.34 13.30
C HIS A 64 24.00 -1.34 12.36
N GLN A 65 24.58 -1.20 11.17
CA GLN A 65 24.02 -0.38 10.10
C GLN A 65 24.39 -0.97 8.73
N GLU A 66 23.45 -0.96 7.80
CA GLU A 66 23.62 -1.47 6.42
C GLU A 66 23.06 -0.48 5.39
N ALA A 67 23.60 -0.47 4.17
CA ALA A 67 23.11 0.37 3.10
C ALA A 67 21.81 -0.18 2.50
N ALA A 68 20.87 0.71 2.16
CA ALA A 68 19.60 0.32 1.59
C ALA A 68 19.72 -0.06 0.10
N ASP A 69 19.17 -1.21 -0.27
CA ASP A 69 19.08 -1.66 -1.68
C ASP A 69 18.07 -0.83 -2.50
N ASN A 70 17.09 -0.21 -1.83
CA ASN A 70 16.03 0.59 -2.42
C ASN A 70 15.74 1.79 -1.50
N ASN A 71 15.52 2.97 -2.08
CA ASN A 71 15.24 4.21 -1.36
C ASN A 71 13.76 4.34 -0.94
N CYS A 72 12.91 3.37 -1.27
CA CYS A 72 11.51 3.35 -0.86
C CYS A 72 11.37 2.85 0.59
N VAL A 73 11.20 3.78 1.53
CA VAL A 73 11.03 3.50 2.96
C VAL A 73 9.60 3.05 3.29
N TYR A 74 8.61 3.71 2.72
CA TYR A 74 7.20 3.44 2.97
C TYR A 74 6.39 3.60 1.69
N ARG A 75 5.39 2.74 1.56
CA ARG A 75 4.39 2.81 0.50
C ARG A 75 3.05 2.37 1.08
N ASN A 76 2.04 3.22 0.90
CA ASN A 76 0.66 2.88 1.18
C ASN A 76 -0.04 2.55 -0.14
N GLU A 77 -0.43 1.29 -0.34
CA GLU A 77 -1.26 0.89 -1.49
C GLU A 77 -2.70 0.73 -1.01
N VAL A 78 -3.57 1.66 -1.40
CA VAL A 78 -5.00 1.59 -1.10
C VAL A 78 -5.65 0.72 -2.17
N HIS A 79 -5.88 -0.55 -1.85
CA HIS A 79 -6.67 -1.43 -2.69
C HIS A 79 -8.16 -1.16 -2.47
N HIS A 80 -8.87 -0.72 -3.50
CA HIS A 80 -10.33 -0.76 -3.50
C HIS A 80 -10.77 -2.20 -3.80
N SER A 81 -11.06 -3.00 -2.77
CA SER A 81 -11.63 -4.33 -2.94
C SER A 81 -13.11 -4.23 -3.28
N VAL A 82 -13.58 -4.99 -4.28
CA VAL A 82 -15.01 -5.25 -4.48
C VAL A 82 -15.44 -6.59 -3.86
N SER A 83 -14.56 -7.26 -3.12
CA SER A 83 -14.89 -8.52 -2.45
C SER A 83 -13.88 -8.79 -1.35
N GLU A 84 -14.27 -8.56 -0.10
CA GLU A 84 -13.59 -9.09 1.07
C GLU A 84 -13.76 -10.60 1.07
N ARG A 85 -12.81 -11.32 0.46
CA ARG A 85 -12.78 -12.78 0.55
C ARG A 85 -12.04 -13.15 1.84
N THR A 86 -12.80 -13.35 2.90
CA THR A 86 -12.31 -13.97 4.13
C THR A 86 -11.72 -15.34 3.77
N GLN A 87 -10.47 -15.58 4.17
CA GLN A 87 -9.83 -16.88 3.95
C GLN A 87 -10.57 -17.91 4.80
N ILE A 88 -11.35 -18.78 4.15
CA ILE A 88 -11.97 -19.92 4.81
C ILE A 88 -10.85 -20.92 5.09
N LEU A 89 -10.46 -21.03 6.36
CA LEU A 89 -9.61 -22.12 6.83
C LEU A 89 -10.44 -23.41 6.76
N THR A 90 -10.08 -24.33 5.86
CA THR A 90 -10.59 -25.70 5.90
C THR A 90 -9.86 -26.43 7.02
N ASP A 91 -10.59 -26.72 8.09
CA ASP A 91 -10.10 -27.53 9.20
C ASP A 91 -9.74 -28.94 8.67
N VAL A 92 -8.48 -29.34 8.82
CA VAL A 92 -8.01 -30.69 8.49
C VAL A 92 -8.01 -31.49 9.78
N ALA A 93 -9.18 -31.97 10.17
CA ALA A 93 -9.29 -33.07 11.12
C ALA A 93 -9.22 -34.39 10.33
N SER A 94 -8.13 -35.13 10.52
CA SER A 94 -7.99 -36.54 10.10
C SER A 94 -8.44 -37.47 11.22
#